data_AF-A0A8J7YBF1-F1
#
_entry.id   AF-A0A8J7YBF1-F1
#
_cell.length_a   1.000
_cell.length_b   1.000
_cell.length_c   1.000
_cell.angle_alpha   90.00
_cell.angle_beta   90.00
_cell.angle_gamma   90.00
#
_symmetry.space_group_name_H-M   'P 1'
#
loop_
_entity.id
_entity.type
_entity.pdbx_description
1 polymer ?
#
loop_
_entity_poly.entity_id
_entity_poly.type
_entity_poly.pdbx_seq_one_letter_code
_entity_poly.pdbx_strand_id
1 'polypeptide(L)'
;MSRKDEYYNKAKQQGYRARSAYKLQQLDETAGLLGEGRTVVDLGAAPGGWLQVAAERVGERGTVVGVDRQRIDPLSDPEPAVEYVRGDMTDESTKDQIRDVVGGADGGRGGPVDVVVSDMAPNMTGEYDLDHARSVHLVRQAFEVATDLLDSGGDFAAKVFDGQDLDDLIADIEPEFEYVREVRPDASRDSSSELYLVAKHRLTAPVREGDVVEVTIEDIGEEGDGIAKVEGFTVFVSGVEEGETLDVRVGDVKPRYAFAQPAE
;
A
#
# COMPACT_ATOMS: atom_id res chain seq x y z
N MET A 1 35.00 -7.23 1.51
CA MET A 1 33.69 -7.93 1.44
C MET A 1 32.75 -7.02 0.68
N SER A 2 31.98 -7.54 -0.28
CA SER A 2 30.96 -6.74 -0.96
C SER A 2 29.82 -6.44 0.03
N ARG A 3 29.10 -5.31 -0.10
CA ARG A 3 27.84 -5.06 0.64
C ARG A 3 26.86 -6.23 0.54
N LYS A 4 26.89 -6.97 -0.58
CA LYS A 4 26.11 -8.21 -0.79
C LYS A 4 26.42 -9.28 0.26
N ASP A 5 27.70 -9.47 0.56
CA ASP A 5 28.16 -10.50 1.50
C ASP A 5 27.82 -10.08 2.94
N GLU A 6 27.86 -8.78 3.23
CA GLU A 6 27.51 -8.24 4.55
C GLU A 6 26.04 -8.48 4.90
N TYR A 7 25.09 -8.03 4.07
CA TYR A 7 23.66 -8.22 4.36
C TYR A 7 23.24 -9.68 4.28
N TYR A 8 23.84 -10.50 3.41
CA TYR A 8 23.58 -11.93 3.38
C TYR A 8 24.05 -12.61 4.68
N ASN A 9 25.27 -12.30 5.13
CA ASN A 9 25.81 -12.84 6.38
C ASN A 9 25.04 -12.34 7.59
N LYS A 10 24.59 -11.07 7.58
CA LYS A 10 23.79 -10.48 8.65
C LYS A 10 22.40 -11.13 8.72
N ALA A 11 21.74 -11.32 7.58
CA ALA A 11 20.43 -12.00 7.50
C ALA A 11 20.53 -13.41 8.09
N LYS A 12 21.56 -14.17 7.68
CA LYS A 12 21.80 -15.52 8.18
C LYS A 12 22.09 -15.54 9.69
N GLN A 13 22.85 -14.57 10.20
CA GLN A 13 23.12 -14.44 11.64
C GLN A 13 21.87 -14.10 12.45
N GLN A 14 20.95 -13.33 11.87
CA GLN A 14 19.70 -12.92 12.50
C GLN A 14 18.52 -13.88 12.23
N GLY A 15 18.74 -14.95 11.46
CA GLY A 15 17.69 -15.94 11.15
C GLY A 15 16.72 -15.53 10.04
N TYR A 16 16.99 -14.44 9.30
CA TYR A 16 16.19 -14.06 8.15
C TYR A 16 16.46 -14.98 6.95
N ARG A 17 15.39 -15.37 6.27
CA ARG A 17 15.40 -16.25 5.08
C ARG A 17 16.02 -15.59 3.86
N ALA A 18 15.92 -14.27 3.77
CA ALA A 18 16.44 -13.52 2.65
C ALA A 18 17.00 -12.18 3.11
N ARG A 19 18.05 -11.73 2.40
CA ARG A 19 18.61 -10.38 2.59
C ARG A 19 17.62 -9.26 2.24
N SER A 20 16.56 -9.56 1.49
CA SER A 20 15.49 -8.60 1.19
C SER A 20 14.75 -8.16 2.45
N ALA A 21 14.78 -8.93 3.54
CA ALA A 21 14.27 -8.52 4.85
C ALA A 21 14.79 -7.14 5.28
N TYR A 22 16.08 -6.84 5.07
CA TYR A 22 16.65 -5.52 5.39
C TYR A 22 16.06 -4.39 4.56
N LYS A 23 15.63 -4.67 3.33
CA LYS A 23 14.99 -3.65 2.50
C LYS A 23 13.64 -3.26 3.10
N LEU A 24 12.82 -4.24 3.49
CA LEU A 24 11.54 -3.94 4.13
C LEU A 24 11.72 -3.21 5.46
N GLN A 25 12.72 -3.60 6.28
CA GLN A 25 13.05 -2.86 7.50
C GLN A 25 13.39 -1.40 7.23
N GLN A 26 14.23 -1.11 6.22
CA GLN A 26 14.61 0.24 5.84
C GLN A 26 13.44 1.04 5.25
N LEU A 27 12.62 0.39 4.42
CA LEU A 27 11.38 0.95 3.89
C LEU A 27 10.43 1.34 5.02
N ASP A 28 10.22 0.45 5.97
CA ASP A 28 9.39 0.69 7.15
C ASP A 28 9.94 1.83 8.01
N GLU A 29 11.24 1.84 8.30
CA GLU A 29 11.92 2.93 9.02
C GLU A 29 11.75 4.29 8.32
N THR A 30 11.72 4.28 6.98
CA THR A 30 11.57 5.51 6.18
C THR A 30 10.10 5.94 6.07
N ALA A 31 9.16 4.99 6.07
CA ALA A 31 7.78 5.22 5.61
C ALA A 31 6.66 4.87 6.58
N GLY A 32 6.97 4.25 7.71
CA GLY A 32 5.97 3.77 8.66
C GLY A 32 4.92 2.92 7.95
N LEU A 33 5.37 1.94 7.17
CA LEU A 33 4.47 1.04 6.44
C LEU A 33 3.87 0.01 7.40
N LEU A 34 4.67 -0.51 8.31
CA LEU A 34 4.29 -1.52 9.26
C LEU A 34 3.97 -0.85 10.60
N GLY A 35 3.24 -1.55 11.45
CA GLY A 35 2.85 -1.04 12.76
C GLY A 35 1.96 -2.02 13.50
N GLU A 36 1.92 -1.89 14.83
CA GLU A 36 1.17 -2.80 15.69
C GLU A 36 -0.30 -2.88 15.27
N GLY A 37 -0.81 -4.10 15.08
CA GLY A 37 -2.19 -4.35 14.70
C GLY A 37 -2.53 -4.20 13.22
N ARG A 38 -1.57 -3.79 12.36
CA ARG A 38 -1.83 -3.65 10.92
C ARG A 38 -2.00 -5.01 10.22
N THR A 39 -2.86 -5.03 9.21
CA THR A 39 -3.04 -6.14 8.26
C THR A 39 -2.19 -5.90 7.02
N VAL A 40 -1.24 -6.80 6.75
CA VAL A 40 -0.23 -6.67 5.69
C VAL A 40 -0.36 -7.82 4.70
N VAL A 41 -0.47 -7.49 3.42
CA VAL A 41 -0.39 -8.44 2.31
C VAL A 41 0.92 -8.24 1.56
N ASP A 42 1.71 -9.31 1.43
CA ASP A 42 2.99 -9.34 0.71
C ASP A 42 2.82 -10.12 -0.59
N LEU A 43 2.93 -9.43 -1.73
CA LEU A 43 2.78 -9.98 -3.08
C LEU A 43 4.15 -10.41 -3.63
N GLY A 44 4.23 -11.65 -4.12
CA GLY A 44 5.51 -12.25 -4.51
C GLY A 44 6.37 -12.60 -3.30
N ALA A 45 5.74 -13.09 -2.24
CA ALA A 45 6.35 -13.20 -0.93
C ALA A 45 7.43 -14.28 -0.81
N ALA A 46 7.59 -15.21 -1.76
CA ALA A 46 8.60 -16.26 -1.66
C ALA A 46 10.03 -15.67 -1.65
N PRO A 47 10.93 -16.09 -0.74
CA PRO A 47 10.84 -17.23 0.18
C PRO A 47 10.28 -16.90 1.59
N GLY A 48 9.75 -15.70 1.82
CA GLY A 48 9.12 -15.27 3.06
C GLY A 48 9.97 -14.34 3.94
N GLY A 49 11.01 -13.70 3.38
CA GLY A 49 11.86 -12.77 4.14
C GLY A 49 11.13 -11.50 4.57
N TRP A 50 10.24 -10.98 3.72
CA TRP A 50 9.40 -9.82 4.05
C TRP A 50 8.29 -10.20 5.03
N LEU A 51 7.69 -11.40 4.89
CA LEU A 51 6.77 -11.96 5.87
C LEU A 51 7.34 -12.04 7.30
N GLN A 52 8.63 -12.38 7.47
CA GLN A 52 9.27 -12.38 8.79
C GLN A 52 9.27 -10.98 9.40
N VAL A 53 9.70 -9.99 8.63
CA VAL A 53 9.77 -8.60 9.09
C VAL A 53 8.37 -8.05 9.35
N ALA A 54 7.40 -8.34 8.48
CA ALA A 54 6.01 -7.93 8.67
C ALA A 54 5.47 -8.50 9.99
N ALA A 55 5.61 -9.81 10.24
CA ALA A 55 5.13 -10.45 11.47
C ALA A 55 5.75 -9.82 12.72
N GLU A 56 7.07 -9.61 12.73
CA GLU A 56 7.80 -8.96 13.82
C GLU A 56 7.28 -7.54 14.12
N ARG A 57 6.85 -6.80 13.09
CA ARG A 57 6.48 -5.38 13.20
C ARG A 57 5.01 -5.16 13.53
N VAL A 58 4.11 -6.02 13.04
CA VAL A 58 2.68 -5.88 13.30
C VAL A 58 2.25 -6.48 14.64
N GLY A 59 3.05 -7.37 15.20
CA GLY A 59 2.82 -7.97 16.52
C GLY A 59 1.54 -8.80 16.62
N GLU A 60 1.25 -9.32 17.81
CA GLU A 60 0.21 -10.34 18.07
C GLU A 60 -1.22 -9.98 17.58
N ARG A 61 -1.49 -8.69 17.38
CA ARG A 61 -2.79 -8.17 16.93
C ARG A 61 -2.86 -7.96 15.43
N GLY A 62 -1.74 -7.99 14.74
CA GLY A 62 -1.70 -7.82 13.29
C GLY A 62 -2.00 -9.12 12.55
N THR A 63 -2.13 -8.99 11.24
CA THR A 63 -2.37 -10.10 10.32
C THR A 63 -1.37 -9.97 9.18
N VAL A 64 -0.72 -11.08 8.80
CA VAL A 64 0.23 -11.09 7.68
C VAL A 64 -0.16 -12.19 6.71
N VAL A 65 -0.32 -11.82 5.44
CA VAL A 65 -0.69 -12.74 4.35
C VAL A 65 0.40 -12.69 3.28
N GLY A 66 1.02 -13.83 3.00
CA GLY A 66 1.96 -13.97 1.90
C GLY A 66 1.31 -14.61 0.68
N VAL A 67 1.44 -13.96 -0.48
CA VAL A 67 0.88 -14.42 -1.75
C VAL A 67 2.00 -14.71 -2.73
N ASP A 68 2.07 -15.94 -3.24
CA ASP A 68 3.03 -16.30 -4.29
C ASP A 68 2.55 -17.49 -5.12
N ARG A 69 2.97 -17.58 -6.38
CA ARG A 69 2.74 -18.76 -7.22
C ARG A 69 3.57 -19.95 -6.72
N GLN A 70 4.75 -19.67 -6.18
CA GLN A 70 5.64 -20.63 -5.55
C GLN A 70 5.13 -21.00 -4.16
N ARG A 71 5.52 -22.20 -3.70
CA ARG A 71 5.26 -22.60 -2.32
C ARG A 71 6.20 -21.83 -1.40
N ILE A 72 5.63 -21.14 -0.42
CA ILE A 72 6.37 -20.54 0.69
C ILE A 72 6.43 -21.59 1.81
N ASP A 73 7.62 -21.90 2.31
CA ASP A 73 7.75 -22.75 3.50
C ASP A 73 7.18 -22.01 4.72
N PRO A 74 6.37 -22.64 5.60
CA PRO A 74 5.85 -21.96 6.78
C PRO A 74 6.99 -21.42 7.68
N LEU A 75 6.84 -20.21 8.19
CA LEU A 75 7.75 -19.64 9.19
C LEU A 75 7.68 -20.48 10.47
N SER A 76 8.79 -20.56 11.20
CA SER A 76 8.83 -21.27 12.48
C SER A 76 8.21 -20.38 13.55
N ASP A 77 7.01 -20.73 13.99
CA ASP A 77 6.26 -20.09 15.07
C ASP A 77 6.21 -18.55 14.99
N PRO A 78 5.74 -17.95 13.87
CA PRO A 78 5.59 -16.50 13.79
C PRO A 78 4.47 -16.03 14.71
N GLU A 79 4.69 -14.89 15.37
CA GLU A 79 3.69 -14.17 16.18
C GLU A 79 3.56 -12.76 15.57
N PRO A 80 2.46 -12.43 14.89
CA PRO A 80 1.25 -13.24 14.69
C PRO A 80 1.46 -14.36 13.66
N ALA A 81 0.50 -15.28 13.60
CA ALA A 81 0.48 -16.30 12.56
C ALA A 81 0.51 -15.65 11.17
N VAL A 82 1.29 -16.26 10.26
CA VAL A 82 1.34 -15.84 8.85
C VAL A 82 0.52 -16.81 8.02
N GLU A 83 -0.38 -16.25 7.23
CA GLU A 83 -1.19 -16.99 6.28
C GLU A 83 -0.53 -17.02 4.91
N TYR A 84 -0.68 -18.13 4.19
CA TYR A 84 0.00 -18.34 2.91
C TYR A 84 -1.02 -18.68 1.82
N VAL A 85 -1.18 -17.78 0.86
CA VAL A 85 -2.02 -18.00 -0.31
C VAL A 85 -1.13 -18.36 -1.49
N ARG A 86 -1.30 -19.57 -2.02
CA ARG A 86 -0.57 -20.02 -3.20
C ARG A 86 -1.41 -19.81 -4.46
N GLY A 87 -1.06 -18.81 -5.26
CA GLY A 87 -1.83 -18.47 -6.44
C GLY A 87 -1.19 -17.35 -7.26
N ASP A 88 -1.79 -17.07 -8.41
CA ASP A 88 -1.48 -15.87 -9.17
C ASP A 88 -2.28 -14.70 -8.59
N MET A 89 -1.62 -13.61 -8.20
CA MET A 89 -2.30 -12.47 -7.55
C MET A 89 -3.35 -11.80 -8.46
N THR A 90 -3.23 -11.96 -9.78
CA THR A 90 -4.16 -11.41 -10.75
C THR A 90 -5.44 -12.25 -10.91
N ASP A 91 -5.46 -13.48 -10.40
CA ASP A 91 -6.63 -14.35 -10.47
C ASP A 91 -7.65 -13.95 -9.39
N GLU A 92 -8.92 -13.80 -9.79
CA GLU A 92 -10.00 -13.49 -8.84
C GLU A 92 -10.11 -14.51 -7.70
N SER A 93 -9.86 -15.79 -7.99
CA SER A 93 -9.86 -16.83 -6.94
C SER A 93 -8.74 -16.66 -5.90
N THR A 94 -7.62 -16.04 -6.26
CA THR A 94 -6.55 -15.68 -5.32
C THR A 94 -6.96 -14.47 -4.51
N LYS A 95 -7.54 -13.44 -5.14
CA LYS A 95 -8.05 -12.25 -4.45
C LYS A 95 -9.14 -12.61 -3.44
N ASP A 96 -10.06 -13.50 -3.81
CA ASP A 96 -11.11 -14.00 -2.92
C ASP A 96 -10.53 -14.76 -1.74
N GLN A 97 -9.52 -15.61 -1.94
CA GLN A 97 -8.81 -16.26 -0.83
C GLN A 97 -8.13 -15.25 0.10
N ILE A 98 -7.53 -14.18 -0.45
CA ILE A 98 -6.94 -13.13 0.38
C ILE A 98 -8.05 -12.46 1.20
N ARG A 99 -9.16 -12.06 0.57
CA ARG A 99 -10.33 -11.45 1.23
C ARG A 99 -10.92 -12.35 2.31
N ASP A 100 -11.01 -13.65 2.07
CA ASP A 100 -11.48 -14.63 3.05
C ASP A 100 -10.52 -14.75 4.23
N VAL A 101 -9.20 -14.64 4.00
CA VAL A 101 -8.19 -14.65 5.07
C VAL A 101 -8.25 -13.36 5.89
N VAL A 102 -8.30 -12.20 5.24
CA VAL A 102 -8.32 -10.90 5.94
C VAL A 102 -9.70 -10.56 6.53
N GLY A 103 -10.78 -11.09 5.95
CA GLY A 103 -12.18 -10.87 6.35
C GLY A 103 -12.84 -12.03 7.11
N GLY A 104 -12.13 -13.13 7.33
CA GLY A 104 -12.71 -14.43 7.72
C GLY A 104 -13.09 -14.61 9.19
N ALA A 105 -14.42 -14.72 9.39
CA ALA A 105 -15.15 -15.57 10.32
C ALA A 105 -14.98 -15.35 11.84
N ASP A 106 -16.09 -15.02 12.51
CA ASP A 106 -16.26 -14.89 13.97
C ASP A 106 -15.72 -13.62 14.64
N GLY A 107 -16.07 -12.44 14.13
CA GLY A 107 -16.15 -11.22 14.95
C GLY A 107 -14.91 -10.86 15.77
N GLY A 108 -13.72 -11.29 15.34
CA GLY A 108 -12.49 -11.10 16.09
C GLY A 108 -11.26 -11.29 15.21
N ARG A 109 -10.60 -10.16 14.89
CA ARG A 109 -9.21 -9.98 14.40
C ARG A 109 -8.99 -9.64 12.91
N GLY A 110 -9.95 -9.86 12.00
CA GLY A 110 -9.81 -9.41 10.60
C GLY A 110 -10.33 -7.98 10.38
N GLY A 111 -9.43 -7.03 10.12
CA GLY A 111 -9.77 -5.66 9.69
C GLY A 111 -9.55 -5.48 8.18
N PRO A 112 -9.86 -4.29 7.61
CA PRO A 112 -9.46 -3.96 6.24
C PRO A 112 -7.95 -4.14 6.03
N VAL A 113 -7.50 -4.41 4.79
CA VAL A 113 -6.07 -4.46 4.49
C VAL A 113 -5.47 -3.07 4.64
N ASP A 114 -4.50 -2.93 5.54
CA ASP A 114 -3.85 -1.65 5.82
C ASP A 114 -2.64 -1.41 4.91
N VAL A 115 -1.98 -2.48 4.44
CA VAL A 115 -0.75 -2.39 3.66
C VAL A 115 -0.69 -3.50 2.62
N VAL A 116 -0.36 -3.14 1.38
CA VAL A 116 0.05 -4.08 0.35
C VAL A 116 1.49 -3.77 -0.05
N VAL A 117 2.36 -4.77 0.02
CA VAL A 117 3.78 -4.64 -0.33
C VAL A 117 4.17 -5.63 -1.42
N SER A 118 5.18 -5.30 -2.24
CA SER A 118 5.69 -6.18 -3.30
C SER A 118 7.20 -6.00 -3.54
N ASP A 119 7.97 -7.07 -3.33
CA ASP A 119 9.39 -7.18 -3.75
C ASP A 119 9.54 -8.02 -5.03
N MET A 120 8.50 -8.09 -5.87
CA MET A 120 8.56 -8.82 -7.13
C MET A 120 9.60 -8.22 -8.08
N ALA A 121 10.31 -9.08 -8.80
CA ALA A 121 11.19 -8.69 -9.90
C ALA A 121 11.01 -9.63 -11.08
N PRO A 122 11.12 -9.12 -12.32
CA PRO A 122 11.13 -9.98 -13.49
C PRO A 122 12.43 -10.80 -13.54
N ASN A 123 12.42 -11.86 -14.34
CA ASN A 123 13.66 -12.53 -14.72
C ASN A 123 14.52 -11.55 -15.53
N MET A 124 15.68 -11.19 -14.97
CA MET A 124 16.62 -10.25 -15.59
C MET A 124 17.14 -10.80 -16.91
N THR A 125 16.96 -10.02 -17.96
CA THR A 125 17.49 -10.31 -19.30
C THR A 125 18.88 -9.71 -19.50
N GLY A 126 19.22 -8.68 -18.72
CA GLY A 126 20.43 -7.87 -18.88
C GLY A 126 20.23 -6.70 -19.83
N GLU A 127 19.07 -6.61 -20.50
CA GLU A 127 18.68 -5.46 -21.31
C GLU A 127 17.88 -4.50 -20.43
N TYR A 128 18.45 -3.32 -20.18
CA TYR A 128 17.93 -2.36 -19.19
C TYR A 128 16.47 -1.98 -19.45
N ASP A 129 16.16 -1.55 -20.68
CA ASP A 129 14.83 -1.07 -21.04
C ASP A 129 13.77 -2.18 -20.94
N LEU A 130 14.13 -3.41 -21.32
CA LEU A 130 13.23 -4.55 -21.22
C LEU A 130 13.00 -4.97 -19.76
N ASP A 131 14.05 -4.97 -18.95
CA ASP A 131 13.95 -5.31 -17.52
C ASP A 131 13.14 -4.22 -16.78
N HIS A 132 13.32 -2.94 -17.13
CA HIS A 132 12.51 -1.82 -16.66
C HIS A 132 11.04 -1.99 -17.01
N ALA A 133 10.69 -2.13 -18.31
CA ALA A 133 9.31 -2.27 -18.76
C ALA A 133 8.59 -3.46 -18.10
N ARG A 134 9.30 -4.58 -17.89
CA ARG A 134 8.77 -5.74 -17.18
C ARG A 134 8.55 -5.46 -15.68
N SER A 135 9.42 -4.69 -15.04
CA SER A 135 9.22 -4.29 -13.65
C SER A 135 8.02 -3.36 -13.50
N VAL A 136 7.85 -2.38 -14.40
CA VAL A 136 6.68 -1.49 -14.44
C VAL A 136 5.39 -2.29 -14.60
N HIS A 137 5.38 -3.29 -15.50
CA HIS A 137 4.22 -4.17 -15.66
C HIS A 137 3.86 -4.92 -14.37
N LEU A 138 4.85 -5.46 -13.65
CA LEU A 138 4.61 -6.13 -12.36
C LEU A 138 4.08 -5.16 -11.30
N VAL A 139 4.55 -3.92 -11.27
CA VAL A 139 4.04 -2.91 -10.33
C VAL A 139 2.60 -2.53 -10.66
N ARG A 140 2.25 -2.35 -11.94
CA ARG A 140 0.85 -2.10 -12.35
C ARG A 140 -0.07 -3.23 -11.89
N GLN A 141 0.32 -4.48 -12.07
CA GLN A 141 -0.44 -5.63 -11.57
C GLN A 141 -0.57 -5.63 -10.05
N ALA A 142 0.51 -5.34 -9.32
CA ALA A 142 0.48 -5.24 -7.87
C ALA A 142 -0.41 -4.07 -7.38
N PHE A 143 -0.39 -2.95 -8.09
CA PHE A 143 -1.21 -1.78 -7.81
C PHE A 143 -2.71 -2.07 -8.03
N GLU A 144 -3.08 -2.74 -9.13
CA GLU A 144 -4.46 -3.18 -9.36
C GLU A 144 -4.98 -4.05 -8.20
N VAL A 145 -4.17 -5.04 -7.76
CA VAL A 145 -4.51 -5.87 -6.59
C VAL A 145 -4.57 -5.03 -5.32
N ALA A 146 -3.66 -4.05 -5.15
CA ALA A 146 -3.68 -3.18 -4.00
C ALA A 146 -4.96 -2.34 -3.93
N THR A 147 -5.43 -1.77 -5.04
CA THR A 147 -6.69 -1.01 -5.09
C THR A 147 -7.92 -1.86 -4.83
N ASP A 148 -7.87 -3.17 -5.14
CA ASP A 148 -8.95 -4.11 -4.86
C ASP A 148 -9.03 -4.55 -3.39
N LEU A 149 -7.91 -4.44 -2.65
CA LEU A 149 -7.77 -4.97 -1.29
C LEU A 149 -7.69 -3.89 -0.21
N LEU A 150 -7.00 -2.79 -0.47
CA LEU A 150 -6.78 -1.71 0.48
C LEU A 150 -8.08 -0.96 0.76
N ASP A 151 -8.31 -0.64 2.03
CA ASP A 151 -9.36 0.30 2.42
C ASP A 151 -8.82 1.74 2.44
N SER A 152 -9.71 2.70 2.66
CA SER A 152 -9.41 4.11 2.88
C SER A 152 -8.28 4.28 3.91
N GLY A 153 -7.22 4.98 3.50
CA GLY A 153 -6.06 5.28 4.33
C GLY A 153 -4.98 4.20 4.32
N GLY A 154 -5.18 3.09 3.62
CA GLY A 154 -4.19 2.03 3.43
C GLY A 154 -2.98 2.46 2.59
N ASP A 155 -1.88 1.73 2.69
CA ASP A 155 -0.61 2.05 2.02
C ASP A 155 -0.20 0.98 1.01
N PHE A 156 0.51 1.40 -0.04
CA PHE A 156 1.08 0.52 -1.04
C PHE A 156 2.59 0.77 -1.20
N ALA A 157 3.37 -0.30 -1.28
CA ALA A 157 4.80 -0.20 -1.58
C ALA A 157 5.27 -1.29 -2.55
N ALA A 158 5.87 -0.91 -3.68
CA ALA A 158 6.33 -1.88 -4.67
C ALA A 158 7.69 -1.52 -5.25
N LYS A 159 8.50 -2.56 -5.45
CA LYS A 159 9.79 -2.45 -6.13
C LYS A 159 9.60 -2.20 -7.63
N VAL A 160 10.34 -1.23 -8.15
CA VAL A 160 10.45 -0.97 -9.59
C VAL A 160 11.92 -0.76 -9.95
N PHE A 161 12.27 -1.03 -11.21
CA PHE A 161 13.53 -0.54 -11.74
C PHE A 161 13.33 0.83 -12.36
N ASP A 162 14.24 1.75 -12.05
CA ASP A 162 14.32 3.07 -12.63
C ASP A 162 14.35 3.01 -14.16
N GLY A 163 13.80 4.01 -14.84
CA GLY A 163 13.73 4.06 -16.30
C GLY A 163 12.65 4.99 -16.83
N GLN A 164 12.52 5.00 -18.16
CA GLN A 164 11.75 6.00 -18.90
C GLN A 164 10.24 6.03 -18.60
N ASP A 165 9.65 4.92 -18.16
CA ASP A 165 8.21 4.78 -17.92
C ASP A 165 7.85 4.97 -16.41
N LEU A 166 8.81 5.40 -15.58
CA LEU A 166 8.61 5.58 -14.15
C LEU A 166 7.64 6.72 -13.82
N ASP A 167 7.79 7.86 -14.49
CA ASP A 167 6.91 9.03 -14.25
C ASP A 167 5.46 8.71 -14.64
N ASP A 168 5.25 8.00 -15.75
CA ASP A 168 3.92 7.54 -16.17
C ASP A 168 3.32 6.57 -15.15
N LEU A 169 4.12 5.67 -14.58
CA LEU A 169 3.67 4.77 -13.52
C LEU A 169 3.29 5.53 -12.24
N ILE A 170 4.04 6.57 -11.87
CA ILE A 170 3.70 7.42 -10.72
C ILE A 170 2.38 8.15 -10.99
N ALA A 171 2.20 8.71 -12.19
CA ALA A 171 0.97 9.39 -12.58
C ALA A 171 -0.26 8.47 -12.59
N ASP A 172 -0.08 7.17 -12.87
CA ASP A 172 -1.15 6.17 -12.76
C ASP A 172 -1.56 5.92 -11.29
N ILE A 173 -0.61 5.97 -10.35
CA ILE A 173 -0.80 5.60 -8.93
C ILE A 173 -1.28 6.80 -8.09
N GLU A 174 -0.73 7.99 -8.36
CA GLU A 174 -0.93 9.20 -7.56
C GLU A 174 -2.40 9.56 -7.30
N PRO A 175 -3.33 9.46 -8.27
CA PRO A 175 -4.73 9.79 -8.04
C PRO A 175 -5.46 8.91 -7.00
N GLU A 176 -4.93 7.71 -6.71
CA GLU A 176 -5.54 6.75 -5.78
C GLU A 176 -5.02 6.88 -4.35
N PHE A 177 -4.06 7.78 -4.09
CA PHE A 177 -3.40 7.95 -2.80
C PHE A 177 -3.23 9.44 -2.48
N GLU A 178 -3.00 9.78 -1.21
CA GLU A 178 -2.73 11.18 -0.82
C GLU A 178 -1.40 11.68 -1.39
N TYR A 179 -0.40 10.79 -1.47
CA TYR A 179 0.86 11.08 -2.15
C TYR A 179 1.63 9.79 -2.50
N VAL A 180 2.53 9.92 -3.47
CA VAL A 180 3.49 8.87 -3.85
C VAL A 180 4.91 9.42 -3.71
N ARG A 181 5.85 8.56 -3.28
CA ARG A 181 7.26 8.92 -3.24
C ARG A 181 8.17 7.75 -3.58
N GLU A 182 9.32 8.07 -4.13
CA GLU A 182 10.40 7.11 -4.34
C GLU A 182 11.23 6.90 -3.08
N VAL A 183 11.55 5.65 -2.76
CA VAL A 183 12.45 5.26 -1.67
C VAL A 183 13.52 4.33 -2.21
N ARG A 184 14.79 4.64 -1.94
CA ARG A 184 15.94 3.81 -2.31
C ARG A 184 16.62 3.28 -1.04
N PRO A 185 16.39 2.01 -0.66
CA PRO A 185 17.00 1.44 0.54
C PRO A 185 18.52 1.34 0.41
N ASP A 186 19.27 1.63 1.48
CA ASP A 186 20.73 1.49 1.50
C ASP A 186 21.20 0.04 1.28
N ALA A 187 20.33 -0.94 1.52
CA ALA A 187 20.58 -2.35 1.23
C ALA A 187 20.49 -2.70 -0.29
N SER A 188 20.16 -1.72 -1.14
CA SER A 188 20.26 -1.85 -2.59
C SER A 188 21.73 -1.94 -3.04
N ARG A 189 21.99 -2.57 -4.18
CA ARG A 189 23.36 -2.67 -4.72
C ARG A 189 23.76 -1.30 -5.27
N ASP A 190 25.02 -0.90 -5.12
CA ASP A 190 25.56 0.36 -5.67
C ASP A 190 25.43 0.49 -7.22
N SER A 191 25.05 -0.58 -7.92
CA SER A 191 24.79 -0.61 -9.37
C SER A 191 23.33 -0.93 -9.72
N SER A 192 22.42 -0.95 -8.74
CA SER A 192 21.03 -1.32 -8.96
C SER A 192 20.22 -0.08 -9.32
N SER A 193 19.54 -0.11 -10.46
CA SER A 193 18.41 0.80 -10.75
C SER A 193 17.19 0.51 -9.86
N GLU A 194 17.34 -0.19 -8.73
CA GLU A 194 16.21 -0.58 -7.90
C GLU A 194 15.78 0.59 -7.00
N LEU A 195 14.49 0.88 -7.02
CA LEU A 195 13.81 1.77 -6.08
C LEU A 195 12.45 1.20 -5.70
N TYR A 196 11.80 1.80 -4.73
CA TYR A 196 10.43 1.46 -4.32
C TYR A 196 9.54 2.68 -4.46
N LEU A 197 8.39 2.50 -5.11
CA LEU A 197 7.32 3.47 -5.03
C LEU A 197 6.54 3.19 -3.75
N VAL A 198 6.38 4.20 -2.92
CA VAL A 198 5.60 4.16 -1.69
C VAL A 198 4.45 5.15 -1.83
N ALA A 199 3.24 4.61 -1.99
CA ALA A 199 2.00 5.36 -2.07
C ALA A 199 1.27 5.29 -0.71
N LYS A 200 0.85 6.43 -0.20
CA LYS A 200 0.38 6.57 1.18
C LYS A 200 -1.06 7.04 1.21
N HIS A 201 -1.83 6.43 2.12
CA HIS A 201 -3.20 6.84 2.43
C HIS A 201 -4.14 6.78 1.23
N ARG A 202 -4.58 5.56 0.89
CA ARG A 202 -5.50 5.31 -0.21
C ARG A 202 -6.75 6.18 -0.10
N LEU A 203 -7.13 6.79 -1.21
CA LEU A 203 -8.32 7.63 -1.34
C LEU A 203 -9.43 6.82 -2.02
N THR A 204 -10.53 6.61 -1.29
CA THR A 204 -11.75 5.95 -1.81
C THR A 204 -12.94 6.92 -1.82
N ALA A 205 -12.65 8.22 -1.73
CA ALA A 205 -13.67 9.26 -1.68
C ALA A 205 -14.50 9.26 -2.98
N PRO A 206 -15.81 9.53 -2.90
CA PRO A 206 -16.68 9.68 -4.07
C PRO A 206 -16.46 11.02 -4.81
N VAL A 207 -15.52 11.84 -4.34
CA VAL A 207 -15.15 13.14 -4.89
C VAL A 207 -13.65 13.23 -5.08
N ARG A 208 -13.23 14.03 -6.07
CA ARG A 208 -11.84 14.32 -6.40
C ARG A 208 -11.58 15.81 -6.30
N GLU A 209 -10.32 16.18 -6.09
CA GLU A 209 -9.89 17.57 -6.10
C GLU A 209 -10.28 18.24 -7.43
N GLY A 210 -10.91 19.41 -7.34
CA GLY A 210 -11.41 20.17 -8.48
C GLY A 210 -12.84 19.84 -8.89
N ASP A 211 -13.45 18.77 -8.37
CA ASP A 211 -14.86 18.47 -8.61
C ASP A 211 -15.75 19.63 -8.14
N VAL A 212 -16.86 19.84 -8.84
CA VAL A 212 -17.94 20.74 -8.41
C VAL A 212 -19.18 19.90 -8.16
N VAL A 213 -19.66 19.92 -6.92
CA VAL A 213 -20.79 19.10 -6.46
C VAL A 213 -21.81 19.96 -5.73
N GLU A 214 -23.10 19.75 -6.01
CA GLU A 214 -24.18 20.36 -5.22
C GLU A 214 -24.29 19.63 -3.88
N VAL A 215 -24.24 20.37 -2.79
CA VAL A 215 -24.38 19.82 -1.43
C VAL A 215 -25.39 20.60 -0.62
N THR A 216 -25.96 19.94 0.39
CA THR A 216 -26.71 20.61 1.45
C THR A 216 -25.91 20.54 2.74
N ILE A 217 -25.77 21.67 3.43
CA ILE A 217 -25.09 21.75 4.72
C ILE A 217 -26.03 21.19 5.80
N GLU A 218 -25.65 20.06 6.37
CA GLU A 218 -26.45 19.31 7.34
C GLU A 218 -26.21 19.76 8.79
N ASP A 219 -25.00 20.24 9.08
CA ASP A 219 -24.58 20.67 10.42
C ASP A 219 -23.40 21.65 10.31
N ILE A 220 -23.00 22.26 11.43
CA ILE A 220 -21.81 23.11 11.55
C ILE A 220 -20.83 22.48 12.55
N GLY A 221 -19.60 22.26 12.13
CA GLY A 221 -18.53 21.74 12.98
C GLY A 221 -18.05 22.73 14.04
N GLU A 222 -17.27 22.25 15.01
CA GLU A 222 -16.79 23.07 16.14
C GLU A 222 -15.92 24.26 15.69
N GLU A 223 -15.23 24.13 14.56
CA GLU A 223 -14.38 25.19 13.98
C GLU A 223 -15.16 26.18 13.09
N GLY A 224 -16.47 25.95 12.90
CA GLY A 224 -17.36 26.81 12.13
C GLY A 224 -17.53 26.40 10.65
N ASP A 225 -16.90 25.32 10.21
CA ASP A 225 -17.11 24.78 8.85
C ASP A 225 -18.44 24.05 8.76
N GLY A 226 -19.15 24.22 7.64
CA GLY A 226 -20.33 23.45 7.30
C GLY A 226 -20.00 22.00 7.00
N ILE A 227 -20.87 21.09 7.40
CA ILE A 227 -20.72 19.66 7.20
C ILE A 227 -21.74 19.21 6.17
N ALA A 228 -21.27 18.70 5.04
CA ALA A 228 -22.06 18.08 4.00
C ALA A 228 -21.72 16.60 3.84
N LYS A 229 -22.63 15.86 3.19
CA LYS A 229 -22.44 14.45 2.86
C LYS A 229 -22.60 14.21 1.36
N VAL A 230 -21.56 13.64 0.75
CA VAL A 230 -21.62 13.12 -0.63
C VAL A 230 -21.51 11.60 -0.54
N GLU A 231 -22.59 10.89 -0.83
CA GLU A 231 -22.65 9.42 -0.69
C GLU A 231 -22.18 8.90 0.69
N GLY A 232 -22.48 9.65 1.75
CA GLY A 232 -22.06 9.35 3.13
C GLY A 232 -20.64 9.81 3.51
N PHE A 233 -19.85 10.24 2.53
CA PHE A 233 -18.52 10.82 2.73
C PHE A 233 -18.62 12.27 3.20
N THR A 234 -17.86 12.62 4.24
CA THR A 234 -17.91 13.96 4.85
C THR A 234 -17.17 14.98 4.00
N VAL A 235 -17.83 16.10 3.68
CA VAL A 235 -17.21 17.25 3.04
C VAL A 235 -17.38 18.46 3.95
N PHE A 236 -16.26 19.05 4.38
CA PHE A 236 -16.25 20.28 5.16
C PHE A 236 -16.23 21.48 4.21
N VAL A 237 -17.16 22.41 4.40
CA VAL A 237 -17.35 23.56 3.53
C VAL A 237 -17.17 24.84 4.35
N SER A 238 -16.20 25.67 3.99
CA SER A 238 -15.94 26.91 4.74
C SER A 238 -16.91 28.04 4.34
N GLY A 239 -17.37 28.83 5.31
CA GLY A 239 -18.08 30.09 5.07
C GLY A 239 -19.54 29.94 4.63
N VAL A 240 -20.23 28.93 5.15
CA VAL A 240 -21.62 28.58 4.84
C VAL A 240 -22.45 28.46 6.12
N GLU A 241 -23.77 28.48 5.98
CA GLU A 241 -24.73 28.30 7.09
C GLU A 241 -25.46 26.94 7.02
N GLU A 242 -25.93 26.47 8.16
CA GLU A 242 -26.71 25.22 8.25
C GLU A 242 -28.00 25.33 7.42
N GLY A 243 -28.29 24.30 6.64
CA GLY A 243 -29.46 24.24 5.76
C GLY A 243 -29.28 24.92 4.40
N GLU A 244 -28.13 25.53 4.12
CA GLU A 244 -27.81 26.03 2.77
C GLU A 244 -27.62 24.88 1.79
N THR A 245 -28.16 25.04 0.57
CA THR A 245 -27.87 24.17 -0.57
C THR A 245 -27.14 24.98 -1.64
N LEU A 246 -25.95 24.54 -2.02
CA LEU A 246 -25.07 25.26 -2.93
C LEU A 246 -24.09 24.32 -3.65
N ASP A 247 -23.61 24.77 -4.80
CA ASP A 247 -22.47 24.14 -5.48
C ASP A 247 -21.19 24.46 -4.71
N VAL A 248 -20.38 23.43 -4.46
CA VAL A 248 -19.07 23.56 -3.82
C VAL A 248 -17.98 22.97 -4.69
N ARG A 249 -16.83 23.63 -4.75
CA ARG A 249 -15.62 23.11 -5.38
C ARG A 249 -14.78 22.38 -4.36
N VAL A 250 -14.50 21.11 -4.62
CA VAL A 250 -13.67 20.24 -3.78
C VAL A 250 -12.21 20.66 -3.91
N GLY A 251 -11.56 20.84 -2.76
CA GLY A 251 -10.12 21.08 -2.64
C GLY A 251 -9.41 19.80 -2.21
N ASP A 252 -8.75 19.84 -1.05
CA ASP A 252 -7.98 18.72 -0.51
C ASP A 252 -8.87 17.55 -0.10
N VAL A 253 -8.53 16.35 -0.58
CA VAL A 253 -9.26 15.10 -0.29
C VAL A 253 -8.40 14.23 0.61
N LYS A 254 -8.92 13.91 1.80
CA LYS A 254 -8.33 12.98 2.75
C LYS A 254 -9.04 11.63 2.68
N PRO A 255 -8.46 10.56 3.25
CA PRO A 255 -9.06 9.24 3.20
C PRO A 255 -10.53 9.18 3.68
N ARG A 256 -10.88 9.97 4.70
CA ARG A 256 -12.21 9.89 5.35
C ARG A 256 -13.08 11.15 5.20
N TYR A 257 -12.54 12.22 4.64
CA TYR A 257 -13.23 13.49 4.46
C TYR A 257 -12.55 14.34 3.40
N ALA A 258 -13.22 15.35 2.88
CA ALA A 258 -12.61 16.37 2.02
C ALA A 258 -12.94 17.77 2.52
N PHE A 259 -12.18 18.74 2.05
CA PHE A 259 -12.48 20.16 2.19
C PHE A 259 -13.00 20.72 0.88
N ALA A 260 -13.95 21.64 0.95
CA ALA A 260 -14.52 22.33 -0.19
C ALA A 260 -14.82 23.79 0.15
N GLN A 261 -15.06 24.57 -0.89
CA GLN A 261 -15.47 25.97 -0.78
C GLN A 261 -16.66 26.23 -1.71
N PRO A 262 -17.53 27.20 -1.43
CA PRO A 262 -18.57 27.62 -2.37
C PRO A 262 -18.00 27.84 -3.77
N ALA A 263 -18.62 27.25 -4.78
CA ALA A 263 -18.23 27.46 -6.17
C ALA A 263 -18.70 28.85 -6.63
N GLU A 264 -17.78 29.64 -7.19
CA GLU A 264 -18.11 30.91 -7.87
C GLU A 264 -18.96 30.71 -9.13
#